data_AF-A0A847YRQ9-F1
#
_entry.id   AF-A0A847YRQ9-F1
#
_cell.length_a   1.000
_cell.length_b   1.000
_cell.length_c   1.000
_cell.angle_alpha   90.00
_cell.angle_beta   90.00
_cell.angle_gamma   90.00
#
_symmetry.space_group_name_H-M   'P 1'
#
loop_
_entity.id
_entity.type
_entity.pdbx_description
1 polymer ?
#
loop_
_entity_poly.entity_id
_entity_poly.type
_entity_poly.pdbx_seq_one_letter_code
_entity_poly.pdbx_strand_id
1 'polypeptide(L)'
;MTHVLLIAAAVFAFLVALFALQNSEIVRVGFIGWKFETSLVLVILGSALLGFLTALFLGIIMQIKLRFQLYKAKQQIRLLEQNAVADVVTDVVPEKLPAGMESTGEKTDKALDKTP
;
A
#
# COMPACT_ATOMS: atom_id res chain seq x y z
N MET A 1 6.32 -14.89 -18.16
CA MET A 1 5.37 -15.48 -17.18
C MET A 1 3.91 -15.21 -17.55
N THR A 2 3.52 -13.97 -17.86
CA THR A 2 2.14 -13.63 -18.27
C THR A 2 1.63 -14.39 -19.51
N HIS A 3 2.46 -14.54 -20.55
CA HIS A 3 2.07 -15.28 -21.76
C HIS A 3 1.76 -16.76 -21.51
N VAL A 4 2.52 -17.42 -20.61
CA VAL A 4 2.26 -18.82 -20.22
C VAL A 4 0.90 -18.94 -19.54
N LEU A 5 0.54 -17.97 -18.68
CA LEU A 5 -0.78 -17.91 -18.05
C LEU A 5 -1.89 -17.70 -19.09
N LEU A 6 -1.68 -16.85 -20.10
CA LEU A 6 -2.68 -16.65 -21.17
C LEU A 6 -2.90 -17.91 -22.00
N ILE A 7 -1.82 -18.61 -22.37
CA ILE A 7 -1.90 -19.87 -23.11
C ILE A 7 -2.61 -20.94 -22.27
N ALA A 8 -2.24 -21.09 -20.99
CA ALA A 8 -2.87 -22.03 -20.07
C ALA A 8 -4.36 -21.71 -19.85
N ALA A 9 -4.72 -20.44 -19.70
CA ALA A 9 -6.10 -19.99 -19.57
C ALA A 9 -6.91 -20.27 -20.84
N ALA A 10 -6.33 -20.09 -22.03
CA ALA A 10 -6.99 -20.40 -23.29
C ALA A 10 -7.25 -21.90 -23.45
N VAL A 11 -6.27 -22.75 -23.13
CA VAL A 11 -6.43 -24.21 -23.12
C VAL A 11 -7.51 -24.64 -22.13
N PHE A 12 -7.49 -24.09 -20.91
CA PHE A 12 -8.51 -24.37 -19.91
C PHE A 12 -9.92 -23.93 -20.36
N ALA A 13 -10.04 -22.72 -20.93
CA ALA A 13 -11.31 -22.23 -21.46
C ALA A 13 -11.84 -23.11 -22.59
N PHE A 14 -10.97 -23.62 -23.47
CA PHE A 14 -11.34 -24.58 -24.51
C PHE A 14 -11.86 -25.90 -23.93
N LEU A 15 -11.21 -26.44 -22.89
CA LEU A 15 -11.69 -27.64 -22.19
C LEU A 15 -13.06 -27.42 -21.53
N VAL A 16 -13.27 -26.26 -20.89
CA VAL A 16 -14.57 -25.89 -20.32
C VAL A 16 -15.64 -25.78 -21.40
N ALA A 17 -15.31 -25.21 -22.57
CA ALA A 17 -16.23 -25.13 -23.70
C ALA A 17 -16.62 -26.52 -24.24
N LEU A 18 -15.66 -27.44 -24.37
CA LEU A 18 -15.93 -28.83 -24.75
C LEU A 18 -16.82 -29.53 -23.71
N PHE A 19 -16.53 -29.33 -22.42
CA PHE A 19 -17.34 -29.84 -21.33
C PHE A 19 -18.78 -29.32 -21.41
N ALA A 20 -18.97 -28.03 -21.68
CA ALA A 20 -20.27 -27.41 -21.84
C ALA A 20 -21.05 -27.97 -23.03
N LEU A 21 -20.37 -28.20 -24.16
CA LEU A 21 -20.98 -28.74 -25.36
C LEU A 21 -21.45 -30.19 -25.16
N GLN A 22 -20.65 -31.01 -24.47
CA GLN A 22 -20.99 -32.42 -24.22
C GLN A 22 -22.07 -32.59 -23.15
N ASN A 23 -22.09 -31.70 -22.15
CA ASN A 23 -23.02 -31.78 -21.02
C ASN A 23 -24.16 -30.75 -21.16
N SER A 24 -24.62 -30.51 -22.40
CA SER A 24 -25.70 -29.56 -22.72
C SER A 24 -27.10 -30.10 -22.37
N GLU A 25 -27.20 -31.10 -21.49
CA GLU A 25 -28.46 -31.72 -21.08
C GLU A 25 -29.33 -30.70 -20.34
N ILE A 26 -30.59 -30.63 -20.75
CA ILE A 26 -31.57 -29.70 -20.19
C ILE A 26 -32.06 -30.27 -18.86
N VAL A 27 -31.80 -29.54 -17.78
CA VAL A 27 -32.24 -29.87 -16.44
C VAL A 27 -33.24 -28.82 -15.96
N ARG A 28 -34.29 -29.29 -15.28
CA ARG A 28 -35.26 -28.42 -14.62
C ARG A 28 -34.71 -27.99 -13.26
N VAL A 29 -34.42 -26.71 -13.12
CA VAL A 29 -33.93 -26.13 -11.86
C VAL A 29 -35.10 -25.45 -11.15
N GLY A 30 -35.31 -25.85 -9.89
CA GLY A 30 -36.26 -25.21 -8.99
C GLY A 30 -35.55 -24.27 -8.02
N PHE A 31 -36.00 -23.03 -7.88
CA PHE A 31 -35.40 -22.03 -7.00
C PHE A 31 -36.47 -21.25 -6.23
N ILE A 32 -36.62 -21.51 -4.91
CA ILE A 32 -37.55 -20.86 -3.94
C ILE A 32 -39.05 -20.80 -4.34
N GLY A 33 -39.41 -21.08 -5.59
CA GLY A 33 -40.74 -20.94 -6.19
C GLY A 33 -40.73 -20.84 -7.72
N TRP A 34 -39.58 -20.52 -8.34
CA TRP A 34 -39.39 -20.50 -9.78
C TRP A 34 -38.90 -21.84 -10.31
N LYS A 35 -39.35 -22.20 -11.51
CA LYS A 35 -38.89 -23.38 -12.24
C LYS A 35 -38.50 -22.95 -13.64
N PHE A 36 -37.28 -23.23 -14.03
CA PHE A 36 -36.78 -22.94 -15.37
C PHE A 36 -36.00 -24.13 -15.89
N GLU A 37 -36.02 -24.30 -17.20
CA GLU A 37 -35.30 -25.37 -17.89
C GLU A 37 -34.07 -24.74 -18.54
N THR A 38 -32.90 -25.23 -18.13
CA THR A 38 -31.62 -24.74 -18.63
C THR A 38 -30.61 -25.86 -18.64
N SER A 39 -29.46 -25.68 -19.29
CA SER A 39 -28.41 -26.69 -19.24
C SER A 39 -27.77 -26.74 -17.85
N LEU A 40 -27.48 -27.94 -17.35
CA LEU A 40 -26.77 -28.15 -16.08
C LEU A 40 -25.47 -27.35 -16.01
N VAL A 41 -24.72 -27.30 -17.11
CA VAL A 41 -23.45 -26.58 -17.17
C VAL A 41 -23.64 -25.08 -16.99
N LEU A 42 -24.73 -24.52 -17.54
CA LEU A 42 -25.03 -23.10 -17.39
C LEU A 42 -25.31 -22.72 -15.93
N VAL A 43 -25.92 -23.63 -15.17
CA VAL A 43 -26.16 -23.45 -13.72
C VAL A 43 -24.84 -23.46 -12.94
N ILE A 44 -23.97 -24.42 -13.24
CA ILE A 44 -22.66 -24.55 -12.57
C ILE A 44 -21.77 -23.36 -12.91
N LEU A 45 -21.64 -22.99 -14.18
CA LEU A 45 -20.84 -21.84 -14.60
C LEU A 45 -21.42 -20.53 -14.07
N GLY A 46 -22.74 -20.35 -14.11
CA GLY A 46 -23.40 -19.16 -13.59
C GLY A 46 -23.18 -18.98 -12.09
N SER A 47 -23.35 -20.05 -11.30
CA SER A 47 -23.12 -20.01 -9.85
C SER A 47 -21.64 -19.81 -9.50
N ALA A 48 -20.72 -20.49 -10.18
CA ALA A 48 -19.28 -20.30 -10.01
C ALA A 48 -18.86 -18.87 -10.36
N LEU A 49 -19.38 -18.30 -11.46
CA LEU A 49 -19.11 -16.93 -11.86
C LEU A 49 -19.60 -15.93 -10.82
N LEU A 50 -20.82 -16.09 -10.29
CA LEU A 50 -21.34 -15.24 -9.22
C LEU A 50 -20.50 -15.32 -7.94
N GLY A 51 -20.08 -16.53 -7.56
CA GLY A 51 -19.17 -16.74 -6.43
C GLY A 51 -17.82 -16.05 -6.65
N PHE A 52 -17.24 -16.19 -7.85
CA PHE A 52 -15.99 -15.53 -8.23
C PHE A 52 -16.12 -14.00 -8.21
N LEU A 53 -17.20 -13.43 -8.75
CA LEU A 53 -17.47 -11.99 -8.71
C LEU A 53 -17.54 -11.47 -7.26
N THR A 54 -18.20 -12.23 -6.39
CA THR A 54 -18.32 -11.87 -4.97
C THR A 54 -16.95 -11.91 -4.28
N ALA A 55 -16.15 -12.95 -4.54
CA ALA A 55 -14.78 -13.06 -4.03
C ALA A 55 -13.87 -11.94 -4.56
N LEU A 56 -13.98 -11.59 -5.85
CA LEU A 56 -13.28 -10.45 -6.43
C LEU A 56 -13.64 -9.13 -5.73
N PHE A 57 -14.93 -8.90 -5.50
CA PHE A 57 -15.40 -7.67 -4.86
C PHE A 57 -14.84 -7.53 -3.44
N LEU A 58 -14.87 -8.61 -2.66
CA LEU A 58 -14.23 -8.68 -1.34
C LEU A 58 -12.72 -8.48 -1.42
N GLY A 59 -12.06 -9.07 -2.41
CA GLY A 59 -10.62 -8.93 -2.65
C GLY A 59 -10.22 -7.48 -2.94
N ILE A 60 -10.99 -6.76 -3.76
CA ILE A 60 -10.76 -5.34 -4.06
C ILE A 60 -10.88 -4.49 -2.80
N ILE A 61 -11.93 -4.70 -2.00
CA ILE A 61 -12.13 -3.98 -0.73
C ILE A 61 -10.95 -4.21 0.20
N MET A 62 -10.50 -5.46 0.35
CA MET A 62 -9.34 -5.81 1.17
C MET A 62 -8.06 -5.13 0.64
N GLN A 63 -7.86 -5.12 -0.68
CA GLN A 63 -6.69 -4.52 -1.30
C GLN A 63 -6.65 -3.00 -1.08
N ILE A 64 -7.80 -2.31 -1.13
CA ILE A 64 -7.89 -0.88 -0.82
C ILE A 64 -7.49 -0.62 0.63
N LYS A 65 -8.00 -1.41 1.58
CA LYS A 65 -7.62 -1.30 3.00
C LYS A 65 -6.12 -1.49 3.20
N LEU A 66 -5.52 -2.48 2.53
CA LEU A 66 -4.08 -2.73 2.59
C LEU A 66 -3.27 -1.56 2.03
N ARG A 67 -3.70 -0.99 0.89
CA ARG A 67 -3.04 0.19 0.30
C ARG A 67 -3.08 1.39 1.24
N PHE A 68 -4.21 1.61 1.92
CA PHE A 68 -4.35 2.69 2.88
C PHE A 68 -3.48 2.49 4.13
N GLN A 69 -3.41 1.27 4.65
CA GLN A 69 -2.50 0.95 5.75
C GLN A 69 -1.04 1.13 5.35
N LEU A 70 -0.65 0.71 4.15
CA LEU A 70 0.70 0.96 3.61
C LEU A 70 1.01 2.45 3.50
N TYR A 71 0.06 3.27 3.06
CA TYR A 71 0.24 4.71 3.00
C TYR A 71 0.47 5.31 4.39
N LYS A 72 -0.36 4.93 5.38
CA LYS A 72 -0.20 5.38 6.78
C LYS A 72 1.13 4.94 7.38
N ALA A 73 1.51 3.68 7.19
CA ALA A 73 2.78 3.16 7.69
C ALA A 73 3.97 3.92 7.10
N LYS A 74 3.96 4.20 5.78
CA LYS A 74 4.99 5.03 5.12
C LYS A 74 5.05 6.46 5.67
N GLN A 75 3.90 7.07 5.96
CA GLN A 75 3.87 8.40 6.58
C GLN A 75 4.46 8.39 7.99
N GLN A 76 4.15 7.39 8.81
CA GLN A 76 4.71 7.27 10.16
C GLN A 76 6.22 7.10 10.14
N ILE A 77 6.75 6.26 9.23
CA ILE A 77 8.20 6.10 9.04
C ILE A 77 8.84 7.46 8.73
N ARG A 78 8.28 8.20 7.77
CA ARG A 78 8.82 9.50 7.35
C ARG A 78 8.77 10.58 8.46
N LEU A 79 7.78 10.52 9.35
CA LEU A 79 7.68 11.43 10.50
C LEU A 79 8.68 11.07 11.60
N LEU A 80 8.84 9.77 11.89
CA LEU A 80 9.82 9.28 12.85
C LEU A 80 11.25 9.58 12.40
N GLU A 81 11.56 9.41 11.11
CA GLU A 81 12.85 9.78 10.54
C GLU A 81 13.14 11.29 10.68
N GLN A 82 12.14 12.15 10.43
CA GLN A 82 12.32 13.60 10.61
C GLN A 82 12.51 14.00 12.08
N ASN A 83 11.78 13.38 13.01
CA ASN A 83 11.91 13.64 14.44
C ASN A 83 13.23 13.11 15.01
N ALA A 84 13.70 11.94 14.55
CA ALA A 84 14.99 11.39 14.94
C ALA A 84 16.15 12.27 14.44
N VAL A 85 16.02 12.91 13.27
CA VAL A 85 17.01 13.88 12.79
C VAL A 85 16.93 15.21 13.57
N ALA A 86 15.73 15.63 13.98
CA ALA A 86 15.55 16.84 14.79
C ALA A 86 16.13 16.70 16.22
N ASP A 87 15.98 15.53 16.85
CA ASP A 87 16.48 15.23 18.20
C ASP A 87 18.02 15.27 18.26
N VAL A 88 18.68 14.81 17.19
CA VAL A 88 20.15 14.89 17.02
C VAL A 88 20.65 16.33 16.82
N VAL A 89 19.84 17.22 16.23
CA VAL A 89 20.21 18.63 16.02
C VAL A 89 20.04 19.46 17.29
N THR A 90 19.13 19.08 18.19
CA THR A 90 18.90 19.79 19.47
C THR A 90 19.90 19.45 20.58
N ASP A 91 20.65 18.34 20.49
CA ASP A 91 21.65 17.94 21.50
C ASP A 91 23.04 18.59 21.30
N VAL A 92 23.22 19.40 20.23
CA VAL A 92 24.52 20.01 19.87
C VAL A 92 24.69 21.47 20.32
N VAL A 93 23.64 22.14 20.82
CA VAL A 93 23.78 23.55 21.29
C VAL A 93 23.19 23.77 22.68
N PRO A 94 23.98 23.58 23.75
CA PRO A 94 23.69 24.15 25.05
C PRO A 94 24.36 25.53 25.14
N GLU A 95 23.67 26.60 24.75
CA GLU A 95 24.13 27.94 25.11
C GLU A 95 22.94 28.83 25.53
N LYS A 96 22.55 28.65 26.79
CA LYS A 96 21.85 29.65 27.60
C LYS A 96 22.76 29.91 28.80
N LEU A 97 23.40 31.08 28.93
CA LEU A 97 23.02 32.26 29.75
C LEU A 97 24.36 32.89 30.25
N PRO A 98 24.47 34.11 30.84
CA PRO A 98 23.60 35.30 30.89
C PRO A 98 24.27 36.60 30.42
N ALA A 99 23.46 37.65 30.35
CA ALA A 99 23.88 39.04 30.26
C ALA A 99 24.67 39.51 31.51
N GLY A 100 25.78 40.22 31.26
CA GLY A 100 26.34 41.29 32.10
C GLY A 100 27.03 40.90 33.42
N MET A 101 28.35 41.13 33.51
CA MET A 101 29.03 41.79 34.64
C MET A 101 30.53 42.03 34.32
N GLU A 102 31.07 43.02 35.01
CA GLU A 102 32.20 43.89 34.67
C GLU A 102 33.61 43.33 34.91
N SER A 103 34.57 44.09 34.36
CA SER A 103 35.86 44.51 34.97
C SER A 103 37.10 43.64 34.77
N THR A 104 38.21 44.39 34.59
CA THR A 104 39.62 44.03 34.84
C THR A 104 40.28 43.37 33.63
N GLY A 105 41.27 43.92 32.93
CA GLY A 105 42.19 45.02 33.22
C GLY A 105 43.56 44.53 32.73
N GLU A 106 44.02 44.99 31.56
CA GLU A 106 45.41 44.72 31.14
C GLU A 106 45.96 45.90 30.33
N LYS A 107 46.78 46.71 31.02
CA LYS A 107 47.72 47.68 30.46
C LYS A 107 49.10 47.03 30.46
N THR A 108 49.68 46.82 29.28
CA THR A 108 51.12 46.62 28.97
C THR A 108 51.17 46.36 27.46
N ASP A 109 51.94 46.96 26.56
CA ASP A 109 53.06 47.91 26.51
C ASP A 109 52.91 48.62 25.16
N LYS A 110 52.86 49.95 25.03
CA LYS A 110 53.98 50.89 24.97
C LYS A 110 55.27 50.36 24.32
N ALA A 111 55.34 50.39 22.99
CA ALA A 111 56.55 50.86 22.31
C ALA A 111 56.30 51.23 20.85
N LEU A 112 56.58 52.51 20.54
CA LEU A 112 57.14 53.05 19.29
C LEU A 112 56.60 52.48 17.97
N ASP A 113 55.92 53.28 17.15
CA ASP A 113 56.65 54.24 16.33
C ASP A 113 55.84 55.51 16.02
N LYS A 114 56.57 56.62 15.98
CA LYS A 114 56.10 58.00 15.90
C LYS A 114 56.10 58.43 14.43
N THR A 115 54.99 59.04 14.00
CA THR A 115 54.82 60.32 13.25
C THR A 115 56.00 60.92 12.47
N PRO A 116 55.77 61.82 11.48
CA PRO A 116 54.53 62.56 11.18
C PRO A 116 53.93 62.37 9.78
#